data_AF-A0A8I6RPI3-F1
#
_entry.id   AF-A0A8I6RPI3-F1
#
_cell.length_a   1.000
_cell.length_b   1.000
_cell.length_c   1.000
_cell.angle_alpha   90.00
_cell.angle_beta   90.00
_cell.angle_gamma   90.00
#
_symmetry.space_group_name_H-M   'P 1'
#
loop_
_entity.id
_entity.type
_entity.pdbx_description
1 polymer ?
#
loop_
_entity_poly.entity_id
_entity_poly.type
_entity_poly.pdbx_seq_one_letter_code
_entity_poly.pdbx_strand_id
1 'polypeptide(L)'
;MSMYAVSLFLLGVFGFSAYGQPDKGQNGKGPIWNATMTDLLKRDLFQGYDKFARPAQHSDTTNVDLAITVRYVHVDDKRFMLTVHGWLKMVWHDEKLKWNETEYKGLTMLYLADHELWQPDITLFNSAVGNTLDHYGNSHSIAYCSGTVLWVPPAQFIVYCNLDLTHWPFDTQMCHLILGSWTSSGDQINLTAIEETVNGDTLGVDGSEWKLLKVETKRKVTFYACCDEPYIQVYIYLTVSRLSATYYSAIVLPTIGMVLMTLSLFWLSPHTQERMVLSATILLLICIYLVYFSQRLPATGSNTPLIVSFYSYHLILVVLAIIMSVVTYNLASLKKPVPWYIQNIVRGPLGYILGVHHQQVGYTVEMSGEDEIRSYDDTREERGMLPTNQPGKPWAAIAAALDRFLFFFYVLVFFCLALRSAF
;
A
#
# COMPACT_ATOMS: atom_id res chain seq x y z
N MET A 1 -36.09 -53.76 -25.08
CA MET A 1 -35.57 -53.96 -23.71
C MET A 1 -36.25 -52.90 -22.83
N SER A 2 -37.52 -53.16 -22.50
CA SER A 2 -38.02 -53.57 -21.16
C SER A 2 -38.16 -52.37 -20.22
N MET A 3 -39.37 -51.80 -20.12
CA MET A 3 -40.34 -51.93 -18.99
C MET A 3 -39.83 -51.19 -17.74
N TYR A 4 -40.57 -50.24 -17.16
CA TYR A 4 -41.83 -50.49 -16.45
C TYR A 4 -42.84 -49.35 -16.55
N ALA A 5 -44.10 -49.78 -16.70
CA ALA A 5 -45.30 -48.99 -16.62
C ALA A 5 -46.20 -49.58 -15.50
N VAL A 6 -46.99 -48.71 -14.87
CA VAL A 6 -48.34 -48.95 -14.31
C VAL A 6 -48.51 -49.74 -13.01
N SER A 7 -49.15 -49.10 -12.01
CA SER A 7 -50.40 -49.52 -11.31
C SER A 7 -50.75 -48.47 -10.22
N LEU A 8 -51.62 -47.47 -10.46
CA LEU A 8 -53.08 -47.41 -10.19
C LEU A 8 -53.52 -48.06 -8.84
N PHE A 9 -53.89 -47.25 -7.84
CA PHE A 9 -55.25 -46.73 -7.51
C PHE A 9 -56.18 -47.77 -6.88
N LEU A 10 -56.62 -47.54 -5.63
CA LEU A 10 -58.04 -47.56 -5.20
C LEU A 10 -58.22 -47.41 -3.68
N LEU A 11 -59.40 -46.88 -3.33
CA LEU A 11 -60.04 -46.67 -2.01
C LEU A 11 -59.62 -45.37 -1.30
N GLY A 12 -60.50 -44.41 -1.04
CA GLY A 12 -61.95 -44.38 -1.15
C GLY A 12 -62.48 -43.06 -0.60
N VAL A 13 -63.53 -42.56 -1.22
CA VAL A 13 -64.28 -41.35 -0.87
C VAL A 13 -65.13 -41.60 0.37
N PHE A 14 -64.96 -40.78 1.41
CA PHE A 14 -65.99 -40.30 2.36
C PHE A 14 -65.48 -38.90 2.79
N GLY A 15 -66.20 -37.80 2.70
CA GLY A 15 -67.62 -37.60 2.93
C GLY A 15 -67.75 -36.64 4.13
N PHE A 16 -67.82 -35.34 3.82
CA PHE A 16 -68.44 -34.22 4.56
C PHE A 16 -68.53 -34.22 6.10
N SER A 17 -68.06 -33.08 6.64
CA SER A 17 -68.68 -32.30 7.72
C SER A 17 -68.66 -32.86 9.14
N ALA A 18 -67.72 -32.34 9.94
CA ALA A 18 -67.95 -32.13 11.37
C ALA A 18 -67.29 -30.82 11.81
N TYR A 19 -68.16 -29.86 12.14
CA TYR A 19 -67.86 -28.66 12.89
C TYR A 19 -67.31 -29.09 14.27
N GLY A 20 -65.99 -29.00 14.45
CA GLY A 20 -65.31 -29.34 15.70
C GLY A 20 -65.09 -28.10 16.54
N GLN A 21 -65.98 -27.87 17.50
CA GLN A 21 -65.79 -26.94 18.62
C GLN A 21 -64.56 -27.39 19.43
N PRO A 22 -63.73 -26.47 19.97
CA PRO A 22 -62.51 -26.88 20.66
C PRO A 22 -62.84 -27.54 22.00
N ASP A 23 -62.39 -28.78 22.16
CA ASP A 23 -62.44 -29.53 23.41
C ASP A 23 -61.65 -28.81 24.51
N LYS A 24 -62.35 -28.44 25.58
CA LYS A 24 -61.76 -28.08 26.87
C LYS A 24 -61.29 -29.36 27.58
N GLY A 25 -60.13 -29.86 27.20
CA GLY A 25 -59.39 -30.88 27.93
C GLY A 25 -58.18 -30.27 28.64
N GLN A 26 -58.37 -29.84 29.89
CA GLN A 26 -57.29 -29.43 30.78
C GLN A 26 -56.35 -30.60 31.06
N ASN A 27 -55.15 -30.55 30.48
CA ASN A 27 -53.89 -31.01 31.07
C ASN A 27 -52.70 -30.36 30.32
N GLY A 28 -52.83 -29.06 30.05
CA GLY A 28 -51.71 -28.26 29.59
C GLY A 28 -50.84 -27.92 30.79
N LYS A 29 -49.64 -28.49 30.88
CA LYS A 29 -48.57 -27.89 31.67
C LYS A 29 -48.53 -26.42 31.27
N GLY A 30 -48.79 -25.51 32.21
CA GLY A 30 -48.67 -24.08 31.96
C GLY A 30 -47.30 -23.74 31.39
N PRO A 31 -47.13 -22.56 30.76
CA PRO A 31 -45.83 -22.19 30.21
C PRO A 31 -44.75 -22.37 31.29
N ILE A 32 -43.66 -23.04 30.93
CA ILE A 32 -42.57 -23.42 31.85
C ILE A 32 -41.89 -22.16 32.44
N TRP A 33 -42.12 -20.99 31.82
CA TRP A 33 -41.58 -19.70 32.19
C TRP A 33 -42.64 -18.60 32.09
N ASN A 34 -42.65 -17.66 33.03
CA ASN A 34 -43.53 -16.48 33.01
C ASN A 34 -42.94 -15.40 32.10
N ALA A 35 -43.78 -14.80 31.24
CA ALA A 35 -43.36 -13.70 30.37
C ALA A 35 -42.71 -12.57 31.18
N THR A 36 -41.54 -12.14 30.74
CA THR A 36 -40.85 -10.98 31.31
C THR A 36 -41.49 -9.68 30.83
N MET A 37 -41.21 -8.56 31.49
CA MET A 37 -41.64 -7.25 31.01
C MET A 37 -41.06 -6.94 29.61
N THR A 38 -39.87 -7.45 29.32
CA THR A 38 -39.25 -7.36 27.99
C THR A 38 -40.06 -8.13 26.93
N ASP A 39 -40.56 -9.33 27.26
CA ASP A 39 -41.38 -10.13 26.34
C ASP A 39 -42.71 -9.44 26.04
N LEU A 40 -43.33 -8.86 27.07
CA LEU A 40 -44.56 -8.07 26.94
C LEU A 40 -44.31 -6.82 26.09
N LEU A 41 -43.27 -6.05 26.39
CA LEU A 41 -42.91 -4.85 25.62
C LEU A 41 -42.63 -5.19 24.15
N LYS A 42 -41.84 -6.23 23.87
CA LYS A 42 -41.58 -6.66 22.49
C LYS A 42 -42.88 -7.02 21.77
N ARG A 43 -43.74 -7.81 22.41
CA ARG A 43 -45.03 -8.20 21.83
C ARG A 43 -45.88 -6.98 21.49
N ASP A 44 -45.96 -6.02 22.41
CA ASP A 44 -46.84 -4.86 22.28
C ASP A 44 -46.27 -3.84 21.25
N LEU A 45 -44.95 -3.63 21.20
CA LEU A 45 -44.29 -2.78 20.20
C LEU A 45 -44.35 -3.37 18.78
N PHE A 46 -44.12 -4.68 18.64
CA PHE A 46 -44.08 -5.32 17.32
C PHE A 46 -45.45 -5.74 16.80
N GLN A 47 -46.53 -5.50 17.55
CA GLN A 47 -47.88 -5.75 17.08
C GLN A 47 -48.25 -4.79 15.94
N GLY A 48 -48.10 -5.24 14.69
CA GLY A 48 -48.37 -4.42 13.50
C GLY A 48 -47.22 -3.51 13.09
N TYR A 49 -46.02 -3.71 13.66
CA TYR A 49 -44.81 -3.03 13.20
C TYR A 49 -44.36 -3.62 11.87
N ASP A 50 -44.36 -2.79 10.81
CA ASP A 50 -43.78 -3.15 9.52
C ASP A 50 -42.33 -2.64 9.44
N LYS A 51 -41.39 -3.59 9.44
CA LYS A 51 -39.95 -3.32 9.35
C LYS A 51 -39.49 -2.81 7.99
N PHE A 52 -40.29 -2.93 6.94
CA PHE A 52 -39.95 -2.39 5.62
C PHE A 52 -40.47 -0.96 5.44
N ALA A 53 -41.38 -0.51 6.32
CA ALA A 53 -41.96 0.82 6.26
C ALA A 53 -41.16 1.82 7.10
N ARG A 54 -40.62 2.85 6.43
CA ARG A 54 -39.89 3.96 7.06
C ARG A 54 -40.64 4.54 8.27
N PRO A 55 -39.96 4.81 9.39
CA PRO A 55 -40.59 5.28 10.62
C PRO A 55 -40.75 6.81 10.61
N ALA A 56 -41.62 7.30 9.74
CA ALA A 56 -41.99 8.70 9.69
C ALA A 56 -43.50 8.86 9.53
N GLN A 57 -44.04 9.94 10.09
CA GLN A 57 -45.43 10.28 9.92
C GLN A 57 -45.63 10.92 8.54
N HIS A 58 -46.30 10.21 7.63
CA HIS A 58 -46.59 10.66 6.26
C HIS A 58 -45.33 11.12 5.49
N SER A 59 -45.21 12.43 5.23
CA SER A 59 -44.18 13.07 4.41
C SER A 59 -42.96 13.57 5.19
N ASP A 60 -42.93 13.38 6.51
CA ASP A 60 -41.82 13.88 7.34
C ASP A 60 -40.51 13.17 6.99
N THR A 61 -39.39 13.86 7.14
CA THR A 61 -38.04 13.34 6.86
C THR A 61 -37.50 12.55 8.05
N THR A 62 -36.91 11.38 7.81
CA THR A 62 -36.20 10.63 8.86
C THR A 62 -34.74 11.12 8.90
N ASN A 63 -34.34 11.74 10.02
CA ASN A 63 -32.95 12.13 10.22
C ASN A 63 -32.13 10.92 10.68
N VAL A 64 -30.99 10.69 10.02
CA VAL A 64 -30.05 9.61 10.35
C VAL A 64 -28.67 10.23 10.56
N ASP A 65 -28.20 10.18 11.79
CA ASP A 65 -26.87 10.61 12.16
C ASP A 65 -25.85 9.49 11.95
N LEU A 66 -24.76 9.80 11.26
CA LEU A 66 -23.66 8.91 10.95
C LEU A 66 -22.37 9.37 11.65
N ALA A 67 -21.68 8.44 12.30
CA ALA A 67 -20.30 8.62 12.76
C ALA A 67 -19.47 7.36 12.49
N ILE A 68 -18.21 7.53 12.08
CA ILE A 68 -17.29 6.42 11.81
C ILE A 68 -16.16 6.42 12.83
N THR A 69 -15.91 5.26 13.42
CA THR A 69 -14.70 5.02 14.23
C THR A 69 -13.80 4.06 13.46
N VAL A 70 -12.67 4.55 12.96
CA VAL A 70 -11.71 3.73 12.22
C VAL A 70 -10.83 2.95 13.20
N ARG A 71 -10.75 1.64 13.01
CA ARG A 71 -9.97 0.71 13.84
C ARG A 71 -8.74 0.18 13.14
N TYR A 72 -8.84 -0.11 11.84
CA TYR A 72 -7.73 -0.61 11.05
C TYR A 72 -7.85 -0.16 9.59
N VAL A 73 -6.70 0.15 8.98
CA VAL A 73 -6.63 0.57 7.59
C VAL A 73 -5.52 -0.20 6.87
N HIS A 74 -5.84 -0.62 5.64
CA HIS A 74 -4.90 -1.28 4.76
C HIS A 74 -5.06 -0.76 3.33
N VAL A 75 -3.94 -0.49 2.67
CA VAL A 75 -3.89 -0.08 1.27
C VAL A 75 -3.25 -1.21 0.46
N ASP A 76 -3.95 -1.67 -0.58
CA ASP A 76 -3.39 -2.54 -1.61
C ASP A 76 -2.90 -1.67 -2.77
N ASP A 77 -1.58 -1.44 -2.80
CA ASP A 77 -0.91 -0.66 -3.82
C ASP A 77 -1.16 -1.21 -5.24
N LYS A 78 -1.26 -2.54 -5.41
CA LYS A 78 -1.39 -3.15 -6.74
C LYS A 78 -2.78 -2.99 -7.32
N ARG A 79 -3.79 -3.09 -6.46
CA ARG A 79 -5.20 -3.05 -6.86
C ARG A 79 -5.81 -1.66 -6.75
N PHE A 80 -5.08 -0.68 -6.23
CA PHE A 80 -5.60 0.67 -5.94
C PHE A 80 -6.80 0.63 -5.00
N MET A 81 -6.70 -0.19 -3.95
CA MET A 81 -7.81 -0.42 -3.04
C MET A 81 -7.45 0.02 -1.62
N LEU A 82 -8.35 0.76 -1.00
CA LEU A 82 -8.30 1.03 0.44
C LEU A 82 -9.32 0.13 1.13
N THR A 83 -8.85 -0.60 2.15
CA THR A 83 -9.69 -1.36 3.07
C THR A 83 -9.72 -0.67 4.43
N VAL A 84 -10.92 -0.35 4.90
CA VAL A 84 -11.17 0.30 6.18
C VAL A 84 -12.00 -0.64 7.04
N HIS A 85 -11.49 -0.98 8.21
CA HIS A 85 -12.22 -1.68 9.25
C HIS A 85 -12.53 -0.71 10.38
N GLY A 86 -13.76 -0.72 10.86
CA GLY A 86 -14.19 0.20 11.89
C GLY A 86 -15.58 -0.11 12.39
N TRP A 87 -16.16 0.88 13.07
CA TRP A 87 -17.54 0.88 13.51
C TRP A 87 -18.27 2.02 12.82
N LEU A 88 -19.41 1.73 12.21
CA LEU A 88 -20.31 2.78 11.71
C LEU A 88 -21.45 2.93 12.72
N LYS A 89 -21.48 4.06 13.42
CA LYS A 89 -22.56 4.42 14.32
C LYS A 89 -23.67 5.11 13.51
N MET A 90 -24.85 4.54 13.59
CA MET A 90 -26.10 5.05 13.02
C MET A 90 -27.07 5.34 14.15
N VAL A 91 -27.62 6.55 14.17
CA VAL A 91 -28.66 6.96 15.12
C VAL A 91 -29.83 7.55 14.36
N TRP A 92 -31.03 7.06 14.63
CA TRP A 92 -32.26 7.60 14.07
C TRP A 92 -33.38 7.56 15.11
N HIS A 93 -34.50 8.19 14.78
CA HIS A 93 -35.69 8.19 15.62
C HIS A 93 -36.80 7.37 14.94
N ASP A 94 -37.37 6.42 15.68
CA ASP A 94 -38.53 5.63 15.28
C ASP A 94 -39.66 5.85 16.30
N GLU A 95 -40.66 6.62 15.88
CA GLU A 95 -41.82 6.94 16.72
C GLU A 95 -42.67 5.70 17.06
N LYS A 96 -42.63 4.66 16.23
CA LYS A 96 -43.36 3.40 16.47
C LYS A 96 -42.71 2.57 17.59
N LEU A 97 -41.45 2.84 17.91
CA LEU A 97 -40.68 2.16 18.97
C LEU A 97 -40.62 2.97 20.27
N LYS A 98 -41.55 3.90 20.48
CA LYS A 98 -41.65 4.69 21.71
C LYS A 98 -42.52 3.97 22.74
N TRP A 99 -42.09 3.93 24.00
CA TRP A 99 -42.89 3.40 25.10
C TRP A 99 -42.69 4.18 26.39
N ASN A 100 -43.62 4.02 27.33
CA ASN A 100 -43.55 4.65 28.64
C ASN A 100 -42.83 3.73 29.63
N GLU A 101 -41.71 4.16 30.19
CA GLU A 101 -40.91 3.34 31.11
C GLU A 101 -41.71 2.87 32.33
N THR A 102 -42.64 3.70 32.80
CA THR A 102 -43.44 3.43 34.01
C THR A 102 -44.38 2.22 33.85
N GLU A 103 -44.83 1.93 32.62
CA GLU A 103 -45.71 0.80 32.30
C GLU A 103 -44.96 -0.55 32.32
N TYR A 104 -43.65 -0.52 32.07
CA TYR A 104 -42.79 -1.70 31.96
C TYR A 104 -41.73 -1.78 33.06
N LYS A 105 -42.07 -1.34 34.28
CA LYS A 105 -41.21 -1.39 35.48
C LYS A 105 -39.85 -0.68 35.34
N GLY A 106 -39.82 0.46 34.63
CA GLY A 106 -38.62 1.27 34.46
C GLY A 106 -37.68 0.78 33.36
N LEU A 107 -38.17 -0.01 32.40
CA LEU A 107 -37.37 -0.48 31.27
C LEU A 107 -37.08 0.70 30.31
N THR A 108 -35.82 1.12 30.23
CA THR A 108 -35.40 2.31 29.46
C THR A 108 -34.82 1.97 28.09
N MET A 109 -34.35 0.72 27.91
CA MET A 109 -33.67 0.26 26.71
C MET A 109 -34.08 -1.17 26.34
N LEU A 110 -34.11 -1.45 25.04
CA LEU A 110 -34.46 -2.74 24.47
C LEU A 110 -33.44 -3.15 23.41
N TYR A 111 -32.90 -4.37 23.54
CA TYR A 111 -31.99 -4.95 22.56
C TYR A 111 -32.79 -5.69 21.48
N LEU A 112 -32.55 -5.31 20.24
CA LEU A 112 -33.24 -5.81 19.05
C LEU A 112 -32.22 -6.35 18.06
N ALA A 113 -32.52 -7.46 17.42
CA ALA A 113 -31.72 -7.89 16.28
C ALA A 113 -31.96 -6.96 15.09
N ASP A 114 -30.92 -6.82 14.27
CA ASP A 114 -30.91 -6.01 13.05
C ASP A 114 -32.13 -6.25 12.14
N HIS A 115 -32.55 -7.50 11.99
CA HIS A 115 -33.67 -7.90 11.13
C HIS A 115 -35.07 -7.76 11.76
N GLU A 116 -35.17 -7.35 13.03
CA GLU A 116 -36.45 -7.17 13.75
C GLU A 116 -37.08 -5.79 13.49
N LEU A 117 -36.29 -4.79 13.12
CA LEU A 117 -36.74 -3.40 12.99
C LEU A 117 -36.39 -2.78 11.62
N TRP A 118 -36.95 -1.61 11.32
CA TRP A 118 -36.59 -0.85 10.11
C TRP A 118 -35.19 -0.27 10.23
N GLN A 119 -34.37 -0.48 9.21
CA GLN A 119 -33.01 0.05 9.13
C GLN A 119 -32.87 0.95 7.90
N PRO A 120 -32.14 2.08 8.00
CA PRO A 120 -31.83 2.89 6.84
C PRO A 120 -30.91 2.13 5.88
N ASP A 121 -31.16 2.24 4.58
CA ASP A 121 -30.44 1.56 3.50
C ASP A 121 -29.14 2.28 3.13
N ILE A 122 -28.26 2.48 4.12
CA ILE A 122 -26.98 3.14 3.93
C ILE A 122 -26.04 2.20 3.18
N THR A 123 -25.49 2.67 2.06
CA THR A 123 -24.64 1.89 1.15
C THR A 123 -23.37 2.64 0.78
N LEU A 124 -22.33 1.88 0.41
CA LEU A 124 -21.06 2.40 -0.07
C LEU A 124 -21.09 2.53 -1.61
N PHE A 125 -21.18 3.75 -2.11
CA PHE A 125 -21.32 4.01 -3.56
C PHE A 125 -20.07 3.69 -4.37
N ASN A 126 -18.89 3.89 -3.79
CA ASN A 126 -17.59 3.67 -4.46
C ASN A 126 -16.92 2.36 -4.05
N SER A 127 -17.71 1.32 -3.76
CA SER A 127 -17.23 -0.02 -3.43
C SER A 127 -16.41 -0.63 -4.57
N ALA A 128 -15.24 -1.19 -4.24
CA ALA A 128 -14.36 -1.88 -5.19
C ALA A 128 -14.65 -3.38 -5.33
N VAL A 129 -15.45 -3.95 -4.42
CA VAL A 129 -15.77 -5.40 -4.41
C VAL A 129 -17.19 -5.66 -4.95
N GLY A 130 -17.92 -4.61 -5.35
CA GLY A 130 -19.33 -4.70 -5.73
C GLY A 130 -20.22 -5.05 -4.55
N ASN A 131 -21.43 -5.54 -4.83
CA ASN A 131 -22.46 -5.84 -3.82
C ASN A 131 -22.35 -7.27 -3.25
N THR A 132 -21.22 -7.96 -3.42
CA THR A 132 -21.05 -9.35 -2.94
C THR A 132 -20.66 -9.44 -1.48
N LEU A 133 -20.23 -8.33 -0.88
CA LEU A 133 -19.86 -8.24 0.53
C LEU A 133 -20.93 -7.43 1.27
N ASP A 134 -21.49 -8.00 2.33
CA ASP A 134 -22.19 -7.19 3.31
C ASP A 134 -21.18 -6.31 4.04
N HIS A 135 -21.32 -5.00 3.91
CA HIS A 135 -20.40 -4.05 4.53
C HIS A 135 -20.55 -4.00 6.05
N TYR A 136 -21.68 -4.50 6.58
CA TYR A 136 -22.03 -4.45 7.99
C TYR A 136 -22.03 -5.87 8.57
N GLY A 137 -21.45 -6.04 9.75
CA GLY A 137 -21.57 -7.28 10.51
C GLY A 137 -22.89 -7.34 11.27
N ASN A 138 -23.42 -8.54 11.41
CA ASN A 138 -24.63 -8.80 12.19
C ASN A 138 -24.43 -8.40 13.66
N SER A 139 -25.10 -7.33 14.09
CA SER A 139 -25.05 -6.84 15.47
C SER A 139 -26.42 -6.34 15.91
N HIS A 140 -26.72 -6.51 17.19
CA HIS A 140 -27.94 -5.96 17.77
C HIS A 140 -27.95 -4.42 17.76
N SER A 141 -29.12 -3.86 17.55
CA SER A 141 -29.45 -2.45 17.77
C SER A 141 -30.05 -2.26 19.17
N ILE A 142 -29.91 -1.06 19.70
CA ILE A 142 -30.47 -0.65 20.99
C ILE A 142 -31.55 0.40 20.70
N ALA A 143 -32.80 0.08 21.03
CA ALA A 143 -33.89 1.05 21.06
C ALA A 143 -34.01 1.62 22.48
N TYR A 144 -34.18 2.93 22.58
CA TYR A 144 -34.47 3.64 23.83
C TYR A 144 -35.96 3.95 23.93
N CYS A 145 -36.47 4.10 25.15
CA CYS A 145 -37.87 4.43 25.42
C CYS A 145 -38.37 5.69 24.71
N SER A 146 -37.45 6.61 24.39
CA SER A 146 -37.74 7.84 23.64
C SER A 146 -38.20 7.57 22.21
N GLY A 147 -37.89 6.39 21.65
CA GLY A 147 -37.98 6.07 20.22
C GLY A 147 -36.65 6.22 19.49
N THR A 148 -35.58 6.67 20.15
CA THR A 148 -34.23 6.73 19.54
C THR A 148 -33.67 5.33 19.39
N VAL A 149 -33.16 5.01 18.21
CA VAL A 149 -32.48 3.74 17.91
C VAL A 149 -31.01 4.01 17.63
N LEU A 150 -30.15 3.23 18.28
CA LEU A 150 -28.70 3.22 18.11
C LEU A 150 -28.28 1.87 17.51
N TRP A 151 -27.61 1.91 16.37
CA TRP A 151 -27.01 0.73 15.75
C TRP A 151 -25.54 1.01 15.42
N VAL A 152 -24.65 0.14 15.90
CA VAL A 152 -23.20 0.30 15.74
C VAL A 152 -22.57 -1.00 15.23
N PRO A 153 -22.83 -1.38 13.96
CA PRO A 153 -22.23 -2.57 13.38
C PRO A 153 -20.71 -2.42 13.16
N PRO A 154 -19.93 -3.51 13.32
CA PRO A 154 -18.60 -3.57 12.74
C PRO A 154 -18.72 -3.53 11.22
N ALA A 155 -17.92 -2.68 10.58
CA ALA A 155 -17.99 -2.44 9.16
C ALA A 155 -16.65 -2.67 8.47
N GLN A 156 -16.71 -3.22 7.25
CA GLN A 156 -15.58 -3.35 6.34
C GLN A 156 -15.91 -2.66 5.01
N PHE A 157 -15.25 -1.52 4.77
CA PHE A 157 -15.38 -0.77 3.53
C PHE A 157 -14.16 -0.99 2.67
N ILE A 158 -14.38 -1.36 1.41
CA ILE A 158 -13.32 -1.57 0.43
C ILE A 158 -13.62 -0.69 -0.78
N VAL A 159 -12.80 0.32 -1.02
CA VAL A 159 -13.01 1.32 -2.08
C VAL A 159 -11.84 1.40 -3.04
N TYR A 160 -12.11 1.81 -4.28
CA TYR A 160 -11.06 2.22 -5.19
C TYR A 160 -10.52 3.57 -4.74
N CYS A 161 -9.20 3.69 -4.68
CA CYS A 161 -8.51 4.91 -4.33
C CYS A 161 -7.41 5.18 -5.35
N ASN A 162 -7.39 6.39 -5.90
CA ASN A 162 -6.33 6.79 -6.82
C ASN A 162 -5.07 7.12 -6.01
N LEU A 163 -4.15 6.16 -5.93
CA LEU A 163 -2.92 6.27 -5.14
C LEU A 163 -1.85 7.06 -5.92
N ASP A 164 -1.19 7.98 -5.23
CA ASP A 164 0.01 8.63 -5.75
C ASP A 164 1.26 7.95 -5.20
N LEU A 165 1.89 7.11 -6.02
CA LEU A 165 3.06 6.31 -5.63
C LEU A 165 4.38 7.00 -6.00
N THR A 166 4.38 8.29 -6.35
CA THR A 166 5.59 9.03 -6.77
C THR A 166 6.69 8.95 -5.71
N HIS A 167 6.33 9.16 -4.44
CA HIS A 167 7.25 9.13 -3.29
C HIS A 167 7.24 7.80 -2.52
N TRP A 168 6.76 6.71 -3.12
CA TRP A 168 6.78 5.39 -2.49
C TRP A 168 8.20 5.03 -2.04
N PRO A 169 8.41 4.48 -0.82
CA PRO A 169 7.44 4.07 0.21
C PRO A 169 7.20 5.13 1.31
N PHE A 170 7.63 6.37 1.11
CA PHE A 170 7.47 7.48 2.05
C PHE A 170 6.25 8.33 1.66
N ASP A 171 5.16 7.67 1.31
CA ASP A 171 3.98 8.26 0.71
C ASP A 171 2.86 8.53 1.73
N THR A 172 2.02 9.51 1.37
CA THR A 172 0.76 9.81 2.06
C THR A 172 -0.36 9.73 1.04
N GLN A 173 -1.40 8.98 1.37
CA GLN A 173 -2.53 8.73 0.49
C GLN A 173 -3.79 9.38 1.05
N MET A 174 -4.61 9.94 0.15
CA MET A 174 -5.90 10.52 0.49
C MET A 174 -6.99 9.78 -0.28
N CYS A 175 -7.79 9.03 0.44
CA CYS A 175 -8.89 8.24 -0.11
C CYS A 175 -10.21 8.71 0.50
N HIS A 176 -11.33 8.32 -0.09
CA HIS A 176 -12.64 8.69 0.43
C HIS A 176 -13.65 7.55 0.37
N LEU A 177 -14.55 7.50 1.33
CA LEU A 177 -15.74 6.66 1.32
C LEU A 177 -16.94 7.53 0.97
N ILE A 178 -17.85 7.01 0.14
CA ILE A 178 -19.11 7.68 -0.20
C ILE A 178 -20.26 6.86 0.37
N LEU A 179 -20.83 7.30 1.48
CA LEU A 179 -21.98 6.66 2.12
C LEU A 179 -23.26 7.43 1.82
N GLY A 180 -24.35 6.73 1.54
CA GLY A 180 -25.66 7.35 1.30
C GLY A 180 -26.78 6.32 1.26
N SER A 181 -28.03 6.79 1.32
CA SER A 181 -29.18 5.92 1.02
C SER A 181 -29.17 5.54 -0.46
N TRP A 182 -29.51 4.28 -0.76
CA TRP A 182 -29.57 3.80 -2.15
C TRP A 182 -30.92 4.10 -2.81
N THR A 183 -32.01 3.86 -2.08
CA THR A 183 -33.38 3.92 -2.61
C THR A 183 -34.13 5.17 -2.19
N SER A 184 -33.78 5.77 -1.05
CA SER A 184 -34.50 6.93 -0.51
C SER A 184 -33.83 8.24 -0.92
N SER A 185 -34.64 9.21 -1.34
CA SER A 185 -34.16 10.57 -1.62
C SER A 185 -33.88 11.34 -0.32
N GLY A 186 -33.26 12.51 -0.45
CA GLY A 186 -32.96 13.43 0.64
C GLY A 186 -34.19 14.01 1.33
N ASP A 187 -35.35 13.94 0.67
CA ASP A 187 -36.65 14.34 1.24
C ASP A 187 -37.23 13.23 2.14
N GLN A 188 -36.75 12.00 2.03
CA GLN A 188 -37.18 10.87 2.85
C GLN A 188 -36.18 10.57 3.96
N ILE A 189 -34.90 10.50 3.63
CA ILE A 189 -33.82 10.25 4.58
C ILE A 189 -32.82 11.40 4.50
N ASN A 190 -32.72 12.14 5.59
CA ASN A 190 -31.73 13.21 5.72
C ASN A 190 -30.53 12.70 6.52
N LEU A 191 -29.38 12.59 5.84
CA LEU A 191 -28.13 12.16 6.46
C LEU A 191 -27.35 13.34 7.02
N THR A 192 -26.93 13.19 8.25
CA THR A 192 -26.09 14.13 9.01
C THR A 192 -24.84 13.40 9.47
N ALA A 193 -23.69 14.06 9.37
CA ALA A 193 -22.43 13.51 9.83
C ALA A 193 -22.08 14.14 11.19
N ILE A 194 -21.90 13.30 12.21
CA ILE A 194 -21.38 13.74 13.50
C ILE A 194 -19.86 13.65 13.42
N GLU A 195 -19.19 14.80 13.54
CA GLU A 195 -17.75 14.83 13.77
C GLU A 195 -17.49 14.36 15.21
N GLU A 196 -17.18 13.08 15.38
CA GLU A 196 -16.56 12.62 16.62
C GLU A 196 -15.10 13.12 16.60
N THR A 197 -14.74 14.00 17.53
CA THR A 197 -13.36 14.44 17.73
C THR A 197 -12.51 13.21 18.06
N VAL A 198 -11.81 12.71 17.05
CA VAL A 198 -10.95 11.53 17.21
C VAL A 198 -9.72 11.98 18.01
N ASN A 199 -9.75 11.75 19.32
CA ASN A 199 -8.63 12.06 20.21
C ASN A 199 -7.39 11.27 19.75
N GLY A 200 -6.28 12.00 19.56
CA GLY A 200 -5.05 11.54 18.92
C GLY A 200 -4.41 10.28 19.52
N ASP A 201 -4.75 9.94 20.76
CA ASP A 201 -4.22 8.77 21.48
C ASP A 201 -4.97 7.46 21.19
N THR A 202 -6.10 7.51 20.48
CA THR A 202 -6.86 6.31 20.03
C THR A 202 -6.69 6.01 18.54
N LEU A 203 -5.92 6.85 17.82
CA LEU A 203 -5.58 6.72 16.40
C LEU A 203 -4.49 5.67 16.12
N GLY A 204 -3.98 5.00 17.15
CA GLY A 204 -3.10 3.86 17.04
C GLY A 204 -3.86 2.67 16.46
N VAL A 205 -3.89 2.54 15.14
CA VAL A 205 -4.10 1.26 14.49
C VAL A 205 -2.87 0.40 14.81
N ASP A 206 -2.84 -0.19 15.99
CA ASP A 206 -1.73 -1.01 16.42
C ASP A 206 -1.60 -2.22 15.48
N GLY A 207 -0.43 -2.33 14.84
CA GLY A 207 -0.08 -3.47 13.97
C GLY A 207 -0.37 -3.33 12.48
N SER A 208 -0.76 -2.15 11.96
CA SER A 208 -0.85 -1.92 10.51
C SER A 208 0.38 -1.22 9.93
N GLU A 209 0.66 -1.43 8.64
CA GLU A 209 1.68 -0.67 7.88
C GLU A 209 1.29 0.82 7.71
N TRP A 210 0.08 1.22 8.09
CA TRP A 210 -0.49 2.52 7.76
C TRP A 210 -0.91 3.29 9.00
N LYS A 211 -0.41 4.51 9.15
CA LYS A 211 -0.85 5.44 10.19
C LYS A 211 -1.99 6.31 9.66
N LEU A 212 -3.12 6.30 10.35
CA LEU A 212 -4.21 7.24 10.10
C LEU A 212 -3.82 8.63 10.63
N LEU A 213 -3.74 9.63 9.75
CA LEU A 213 -3.38 10.99 10.10
C LEU A 213 -4.61 11.87 10.35
N LYS A 214 -5.61 11.75 9.49
CA LYS A 214 -6.80 12.61 9.52
C LYS A 214 -8.03 11.90 8.98
N VAL A 215 -9.17 12.19 9.59
CA VAL A 215 -10.51 11.84 9.08
C VAL A 215 -11.28 13.15 8.93
N GLU A 216 -11.79 13.44 7.74
CA GLU A 216 -12.68 14.58 7.48
C GLU A 216 -14.00 14.10 6.91
N THR A 217 -15.11 14.66 7.36
CA THR A 217 -16.43 14.29 6.85
C THR A 217 -17.10 15.49 6.18
N LYS A 218 -17.63 15.29 4.97
CA LYS A 218 -18.33 16.32 4.20
C LYS A 218 -19.68 15.81 3.71
N ARG A 219 -20.75 16.51 4.05
CA ARG A 219 -22.09 16.26 3.51
C ARG A 219 -22.21 16.89 2.13
N LYS A 220 -22.69 16.13 1.15
CA LYS A 220 -22.91 16.58 -0.23
C LYS A 220 -24.32 16.21 -0.67
N VAL A 221 -24.97 17.10 -1.41
CA VAL A 221 -26.24 16.84 -2.09
C VAL A 221 -25.94 16.64 -3.57
N THR A 222 -26.37 15.52 -4.12
CA THR A 222 -26.12 15.11 -5.51
C THR A 222 -27.45 14.90 -6.21
N PHE A 223 -27.59 15.42 -7.42
CA PHE A 223 -28.72 15.13 -8.31
C PHE A 223 -28.26 14.13 -9.37
N TYR A 224 -29.08 13.11 -9.63
CA TYR A 224 -28.77 12.06 -10.60
C TYR A 224 -29.58 12.27 -11.88
N ALA A 225 -29.04 11.85 -13.02
CA ALA A 225 -29.71 12.02 -14.31
C ALA A 225 -31.05 11.26 -14.43
N CYS A 226 -31.31 10.29 -13.56
CA CYS A 226 -32.54 9.50 -13.55
C CYS A 226 -33.71 10.18 -12.82
N CYS A 227 -33.43 11.09 -11.89
CA CYS A 227 -34.39 11.57 -10.89
C CYS A 227 -34.18 13.06 -10.60
N ASP A 228 -35.27 13.81 -10.42
CA ASP A 228 -35.22 15.24 -10.09
C ASP A 228 -34.96 15.49 -8.59
N GLU A 229 -35.15 14.46 -7.77
CA GLU A 229 -34.99 14.51 -6.31
C GLU A 229 -33.51 14.56 -5.88
N PRO A 230 -33.19 15.29 -4.79
CA PRO A 230 -31.84 15.33 -4.25
C PRO A 230 -31.49 14.02 -3.55
N TYR A 231 -30.25 13.55 -3.69
CA TYR A 231 -29.70 12.45 -2.90
C TYR A 231 -28.59 12.96 -1.98
N ILE A 232 -28.70 12.67 -0.69
CA ILE A 232 -27.72 13.12 0.31
C ILE A 232 -26.65 12.04 0.47
N GLN A 233 -25.39 12.47 0.42
CA GLN A 233 -24.22 11.62 0.56
C GLN A 233 -23.28 12.21 1.61
N VAL A 234 -22.61 11.32 2.33
CA VAL A 234 -21.58 11.65 3.30
C VAL A 234 -20.24 11.14 2.76
N TYR A 235 -19.36 12.08 2.44
CA TYR A 235 -18.00 11.81 2.01
C TYR A 235 -17.09 11.79 3.23
N ILE A 236 -16.43 10.65 3.47
CA ILE A 236 -15.46 10.49 4.56
C ILE A 236 -14.07 10.41 3.93
N TYR A 237 -13.29 11.46 4.05
CA TYR A 237 -11.90 11.52 3.58
C TYR A 237 -10.96 10.98 4.65
N LEU A 238 -10.10 10.06 4.25
CA LEU A 238 -9.12 9.39 5.10
C LEU A 238 -7.73 9.71 4.57
N THR A 239 -6.94 10.42 5.36
CA THR A 239 -5.53 10.69 5.07
C THR A 239 -4.68 9.69 5.84
N VAL A 240 -3.96 8.83 5.12
CA VAL A 240 -3.13 7.77 5.69
C VAL A 240 -1.69 7.90 5.21
N SER A 241 -0.74 7.59 6.09
CA SER A 241 0.69 7.64 5.77
C SER A 241 1.35 6.31 6.08
N ARG A 242 2.23 5.86 5.19
CA ARG A 242 2.92 4.58 5.33
C ARG A 242 3.98 4.63 6.44
N LEU A 243 3.97 3.64 7.33
CA LEU A 243 5.03 3.41 8.32
C LEU A 243 6.22 2.73 7.63
N SER A 244 7.19 3.54 7.24
CA SER A 244 8.28 3.16 6.32
C SER A 244 9.57 2.65 6.98
N ALA A 245 9.59 2.44 8.31
CA ALA A 245 10.81 2.10 9.05
C ALA A 245 11.48 0.80 8.55
N THR A 246 10.71 -0.20 8.15
CA THR A 246 11.21 -1.47 7.57
C THR A 246 11.68 -1.29 6.12
N TYR A 247 11.04 -0.41 5.36
CA TYR A 247 11.46 -0.12 3.99
C TYR A 247 12.80 0.59 3.92
N TYR A 248 13.14 1.40 4.93
CA TYR A 248 14.46 2.03 5.02
C TYR A 248 15.58 0.98 5.04
N SER A 249 15.48 -0.04 5.90
CA SER A 249 16.51 -1.08 6.00
C SER A 249 16.50 -2.05 4.82
N ALA A 250 15.34 -2.35 4.25
CA ALA A 250 15.20 -3.31 3.14
C ALA A 250 15.58 -2.74 1.76
N ILE A 251 15.43 -1.42 1.56
CA ILE A 251 15.59 -0.78 0.24
C ILE A 251 16.69 0.27 0.25
N VAL A 252 16.62 1.25 1.16
CA VAL A 252 17.56 2.39 1.15
C VAL A 252 18.98 1.92 1.49
N LEU A 253 19.13 1.09 2.53
CA LEU A 253 20.45 0.62 2.96
C LEU A 253 21.19 -0.22 1.90
N PRO A 254 20.56 -1.22 1.24
CA PRO A 254 21.19 -1.92 0.11
C PRO A 254 21.50 -1.00 -1.07
N THR A 255 20.67 0.02 -1.34
CA THR A 255 20.92 1.00 -2.39
C THR A 255 22.22 1.78 -2.16
N ILE A 256 22.42 2.26 -0.94
CA ILE A 256 23.67 2.94 -0.54
C ILE A 256 24.87 1.99 -0.76
N GLY A 257 24.74 0.72 -0.35
CA GLY A 257 25.76 -0.31 -0.60
C GLY A 257 26.09 -0.49 -2.08
N MET A 258 25.07 -0.61 -2.94
CA MET A 258 25.24 -0.77 -4.39
C MET A 258 25.90 0.45 -5.04
N VAL A 259 25.55 1.67 -4.62
CA VAL A 259 26.20 2.90 -5.10
C VAL A 259 27.67 2.92 -4.72
N LEU A 260 28.01 2.62 -3.46
CA LEU A 260 29.40 2.55 -3.01
C LEU A 260 30.20 1.47 -3.74
N MET A 261 29.61 0.29 -3.97
CA MET A 261 30.23 -0.78 -4.77
C MET A 261 30.40 -0.36 -6.24
N THR A 262 29.47 0.41 -6.81
CA THR A 262 29.62 0.92 -8.19
C THR A 262 30.75 1.94 -8.27
N LEU A 263 30.87 2.81 -7.27
CA LEU A 263 31.94 3.81 -7.19
C LEU A 263 33.31 3.16 -6.97
N SER A 264 33.40 2.06 -6.23
CA SER A 264 34.66 1.34 -6.01
C SER A 264 35.23 0.69 -7.28
N LEU A 265 34.40 0.40 -8.30
CA LEU A 265 34.87 -0.13 -9.59
C LEU A 265 35.93 0.77 -10.25
N PHE A 266 35.80 2.08 -10.09
CA PHE A 266 36.74 3.07 -10.65
C PHE A 266 38.03 3.22 -9.82
N TRP A 267 38.09 2.60 -8.64
CA TRP A 267 39.32 2.56 -7.83
C TRP A 267 40.09 1.26 -8.04
N LEU A 268 39.47 0.24 -8.62
CA LEU A 268 40.10 -1.06 -8.85
C LEU A 268 40.93 -1.04 -10.13
N SER A 269 42.14 -1.61 -10.05
CA SER A 269 43.06 -1.71 -11.18
C SER A 269 42.40 -2.42 -12.37
N PRO A 270 42.57 -1.91 -13.61
CA PRO A 270 41.91 -2.49 -14.78
C PRO A 270 42.33 -3.94 -15.06
N HIS A 271 43.47 -4.40 -14.55
CA HIS A 271 43.98 -5.74 -14.80
C HIS A 271 43.40 -6.84 -13.88
N THR A 272 42.65 -6.49 -12.84
CA THR A 272 42.07 -7.50 -11.93
C THR A 272 40.77 -8.06 -12.47
N GLN A 273 40.63 -9.40 -12.45
CA GLN A 273 39.39 -10.07 -12.85
C GLN A 273 38.23 -9.76 -11.89
N GLU A 274 38.54 -9.41 -10.65
CA GLU A 274 37.60 -9.00 -9.60
C GLU A 274 36.72 -7.82 -10.03
N ARG A 275 37.25 -6.90 -10.85
CA ARG A 275 36.48 -5.74 -11.36
C ARG A 275 35.27 -6.18 -12.20
N MET A 276 35.49 -7.16 -13.08
CA MET A 276 34.43 -7.68 -13.96
C MET A 276 33.40 -8.47 -13.16
N VAL A 277 33.84 -9.29 -12.21
CA VAL A 277 32.95 -10.06 -11.32
C VAL A 277 32.09 -9.11 -10.48
N LEU A 278 32.68 -8.08 -9.85
CA LEU A 278 31.94 -7.08 -9.07
C LEU A 278 30.93 -6.32 -9.94
N SER A 279 31.30 -5.95 -11.16
CA SER A 279 30.36 -5.27 -12.07
C SER A 279 29.17 -6.15 -12.46
N ALA A 280 29.39 -7.45 -12.67
CA ALA A 280 28.34 -8.40 -13.01
C ALA A 280 27.41 -8.69 -11.82
N THR A 281 27.94 -8.76 -10.58
CA THR A 281 27.11 -8.97 -9.39
C THR A 281 26.22 -7.75 -9.09
N ILE A 282 26.75 -6.53 -9.26
CA ILE A 282 25.95 -5.30 -9.13
C ILE A 282 24.84 -5.27 -10.19
N LEU A 283 25.15 -5.59 -11.45
CA LEU A 283 24.17 -5.64 -12.53
C LEU A 283 23.01 -6.60 -12.19
N LEU A 284 23.34 -7.82 -11.74
CA LEU A 284 22.36 -8.82 -11.36
C LEU A 284 21.50 -8.35 -10.17
N LEU A 285 22.11 -7.75 -9.15
CA LEU A 285 21.41 -7.25 -7.97
C LEU A 285 20.40 -6.15 -8.34
N ILE A 286 20.79 -5.20 -9.20
CA ILE A 286 19.90 -4.15 -9.70
C ILE A 286 18.72 -4.75 -10.48
N CYS A 287 18.98 -5.73 -11.36
CA CYS A 287 17.91 -6.43 -12.10
C CYS A 287 16.93 -7.13 -11.17
N ILE A 288 17.43 -7.81 -10.12
CA ILE A 288 16.57 -8.45 -9.10
C ILE A 288 15.69 -7.41 -8.39
N TYR A 289 16.24 -6.26 -8.01
CA TYR A 289 15.45 -5.18 -7.39
C TYR A 289 14.41 -4.58 -8.35
N LEU A 290 14.74 -4.39 -9.62
CA LEU A 290 13.76 -3.92 -10.63
C LEU A 290 12.62 -4.94 -10.83
N VAL A 291 12.91 -6.24 -10.79
CA VAL A 291 11.88 -7.29 -10.81
C VAL A 291 11.06 -7.28 -9.51
N TYR A 292 11.68 -7.06 -8.36
CA TYR A 292 10.97 -6.90 -7.10
C TYR A 292 9.97 -5.73 -7.17
N PHE A 293 10.40 -4.58 -7.71
CA PHE A 293 9.53 -3.42 -7.90
C PHE A 293 8.41 -3.68 -8.89
N SER A 294 8.68 -4.35 -10.03
CA SER A 294 7.63 -4.68 -11.00
C SER A 294 6.59 -5.65 -10.46
N GLN A 295 6.96 -6.48 -9.49
CA GLN A 295 6.02 -7.34 -8.79
C GLN A 295 5.25 -6.60 -7.69
N ARG A 296 5.85 -5.63 -7.00
CA ARG A 296 5.24 -4.94 -5.85
C ARG A 296 4.37 -3.75 -6.24
N LEU A 297 4.79 -2.99 -7.23
CA LEU A 297 4.14 -1.76 -7.66
C LEU A 297 3.21 -2.04 -8.84
N PRO A 298 2.06 -1.35 -8.93
CA PRO A 298 1.19 -1.45 -10.09
C PRO A 298 1.85 -0.83 -11.33
N ALA A 299 1.62 -1.44 -12.50
CA ALA A 299 1.99 -0.86 -13.79
C ALA A 299 0.96 0.20 -14.18
N THR A 300 1.02 1.39 -13.58
CA THR A 300 0.14 2.51 -13.96
C THR A 300 0.89 3.63 -14.65
N GLY A 301 0.20 4.27 -15.59
CA GLY A 301 0.76 5.25 -16.53
C GLY A 301 0.64 6.72 -16.11
N SER A 302 0.28 7.03 -14.85
CA SER A 302 0.19 8.42 -14.38
C SER A 302 1.57 8.98 -14.03
N ASN A 303 2.30 8.37 -13.10
CA ASN A 303 3.65 8.77 -12.71
C ASN A 303 4.50 7.55 -12.31
N THR A 304 5.76 7.52 -12.74
CA THR A 304 6.71 6.48 -12.34
C THR A 304 7.31 6.80 -10.96
N PRO A 305 7.30 5.87 -9.98
CA PRO A 305 7.91 6.08 -8.68
C PRO A 305 9.39 6.49 -8.77
N LEU A 306 9.81 7.44 -7.93
CA LEU A 306 11.17 7.99 -7.95
C LEU A 306 12.23 6.91 -7.70
N ILE A 307 11.95 5.96 -6.80
CA ILE A 307 12.87 4.85 -6.50
C ILE A 307 13.07 3.93 -7.72
N VAL A 308 12.02 3.63 -8.48
CA VAL A 308 12.12 2.78 -9.67
C VAL A 308 12.92 3.50 -10.75
N SER A 309 12.72 4.80 -10.88
CA SER A 309 13.50 5.65 -11.79
C SER A 309 14.98 5.67 -11.40
N PHE A 310 15.29 5.80 -10.10
CA PHE A 310 16.66 5.74 -9.58
C PHE A 310 17.37 4.43 -9.96
N TYR A 311 16.75 3.29 -9.70
CA TYR A 311 17.32 1.98 -10.04
C TYR A 311 17.45 1.78 -11.56
N SER A 312 16.54 2.33 -12.35
CA SER A 312 16.61 2.30 -13.81
C SER A 312 17.79 3.12 -14.35
N TYR A 313 18.03 4.32 -13.80
CA TYR A 313 19.22 5.10 -14.15
C TYR A 313 20.50 4.43 -13.66
N HIS A 314 20.48 3.81 -12.48
CA HIS A 314 21.62 3.05 -11.96
C HIS A 314 21.98 1.88 -12.87
N LEU A 315 20.99 1.16 -13.41
CA LEU A 315 21.21 0.11 -14.40
C LEU A 315 21.97 0.63 -15.63
N ILE A 316 21.55 1.76 -16.20
CA ILE A 316 22.22 2.40 -17.35
C ILE A 316 23.65 2.78 -16.98
N LEU A 317 23.86 3.37 -15.81
CA LEU A 317 25.19 3.75 -15.32
C LEU A 317 26.12 2.53 -15.15
N VAL A 318 25.62 1.39 -14.66
CA VAL A 318 26.40 0.16 -14.53
C VAL A 318 26.76 -0.43 -15.89
N VAL A 319 25.83 -0.45 -16.85
CA VAL A 319 26.12 -0.89 -18.23
C VAL A 319 27.21 -0.02 -18.86
N LEU A 320 27.13 1.30 -18.70
CA LEU A 320 28.17 2.22 -19.16
C LEU A 320 29.51 1.96 -18.45
N ALA A 321 29.49 1.68 -17.14
CA ALA A 321 30.70 1.37 -16.37
C ALA A 321 31.36 0.05 -16.82
N ILE A 322 30.58 -0.96 -17.21
CA ILE A 322 31.09 -2.22 -17.79
C ILE A 322 31.78 -1.95 -19.14
N ILE A 323 31.14 -1.19 -20.03
CA ILE A 323 31.72 -0.81 -21.33
C ILE A 323 33.03 -0.05 -21.11
N MET A 324 33.03 0.95 -20.21
CA MET A 324 34.23 1.71 -19.88
C MET A 324 35.32 0.84 -19.25
N SER A 325 34.98 -0.17 -18.46
CA SER A 325 35.95 -1.12 -17.89
C SER A 325 36.64 -1.97 -18.96
N VAL A 326 35.94 -2.34 -20.03
CA VAL A 326 36.55 -3.01 -21.19
C VAL A 326 37.47 -2.05 -21.94
N VAL A 327 37.08 -0.79 -22.09
CA VAL A 327 37.91 0.25 -22.71
C VAL A 327 39.19 0.49 -21.92
N THR A 328 39.11 0.64 -20.59
CA THR A 328 40.30 0.88 -19.74
C THR A 328 41.21 -0.34 -19.68
N TYR A 329 40.67 -1.56 -19.68
CA TYR A 329 41.44 -2.79 -19.80
C TYR A 329 42.22 -2.87 -21.12
N ASN A 330 41.54 -2.60 -22.25
CA ASN A 330 42.16 -2.60 -23.57
C ASN A 330 43.24 -1.52 -23.68
N LEU A 331 42.96 -0.31 -23.16
CA LEU A 331 43.88 0.81 -23.15
C LEU A 331 45.14 0.47 -22.33
N ALA A 332 44.98 -0.05 -21.11
CA ALA A 332 46.10 -0.46 -20.26
C ALA A 332 46.96 -1.58 -20.87
N SER A 333 46.36 -2.39 -21.74
CA SER A 333 47.03 -3.49 -22.45
C SER A 333 47.75 -3.06 -23.74
N LEU A 334 47.61 -1.79 -24.18
CA LEU A 334 48.29 -1.29 -25.37
C LEU A 334 49.81 -1.21 -25.14
N LYS A 335 50.56 -1.83 -26.07
CA LYS A 335 52.03 -1.80 -26.08
C LYS A 335 52.63 -0.67 -26.94
N LYS A 336 51.80 0.14 -27.60
CA LYS A 336 52.25 1.25 -28.47
C LYS A 336 52.80 2.42 -27.63
N PRO A 337 53.70 3.28 -28.14
CA PRO A 337 54.05 4.50 -27.42
C PRO A 337 52.85 5.46 -27.37
N VAL A 338 52.64 6.10 -26.21
CA VAL A 338 51.59 7.12 -26.05
C VAL A 338 51.98 8.36 -26.87
N PRO A 339 51.05 8.95 -27.65
CA PRO A 339 51.31 10.20 -28.35
C PRO A 339 51.70 11.35 -27.39
N TRP A 340 52.65 12.17 -27.81
CA TRP A 340 53.27 13.22 -26.96
C TRP A 340 52.26 14.23 -26.37
N TYR A 341 51.17 14.54 -27.08
CA TYR A 341 50.12 15.44 -26.62
C TYR A 341 49.33 14.88 -25.43
N ILE A 342 49.11 13.56 -25.37
CA ILE A 342 48.41 12.90 -24.25
C ILE A 342 49.32 12.83 -23.01
N GLN A 343 50.63 12.63 -23.20
CA GLN A 343 51.58 12.64 -22.10
C GLN A 343 51.63 14.01 -21.38
N ASN A 344 51.52 15.11 -22.12
CA ASN A 344 51.53 16.45 -21.53
C ASN A 344 50.27 16.74 -20.69
N ILE A 345 49.12 16.19 -21.07
CA ILE A 345 47.86 16.35 -20.31
C ILE A 345 47.91 15.60 -18.99
N VAL A 346 48.43 14.35 -19.00
CA VAL A 346 48.54 13.53 -17.78
C VAL A 346 49.66 14.01 -16.86
N ARG A 347 50.72 14.62 -17.39
CA ARG A 347 51.79 15.24 -16.58
C ARG A 347 51.46 16.65 -16.10
N GLY A 348 50.40 17.27 -16.63
CA GLY A 348 49.95 18.61 -16.24
C GLY A 348 49.14 18.64 -14.94
N PRO A 349 48.57 19.80 -14.56
CA PRO A 349 47.81 19.97 -13.32
C PRO A 349 46.59 19.03 -13.19
N LEU A 350 46.05 18.56 -14.32
CA LEU A 350 44.97 17.56 -14.34
C LEU A 350 45.40 16.20 -13.76
N GLY A 351 46.63 15.76 -14.00
CA GLY A 351 47.15 14.51 -13.41
C GLY A 351 47.40 14.62 -11.90
N TYR A 352 47.71 15.82 -11.41
CA TYR A 352 47.83 16.12 -9.98
C TYR A 352 46.46 16.07 -9.29
N ILE A 353 45.44 16.70 -9.88
CA ILE A 353 44.05 16.69 -9.38
C ILE A 353 43.47 15.26 -9.39
N LEU A 354 43.78 14.47 -10.41
CA LEU A 354 43.30 13.09 -10.54
C LEU A 354 44.11 12.06 -9.71
N GLY A 355 45.14 12.51 -8.97
CA GLY A 355 45.93 11.65 -8.06
C GLY A 355 46.82 10.61 -8.75
N VAL A 356 47.10 10.77 -10.04
CA VAL A 356 47.84 9.79 -10.86
C VAL A 356 49.36 9.95 -10.72
N HIS A 357 49.83 11.05 -10.15
CA HIS A 357 51.25 11.39 -10.03
C HIS A 357 52.05 10.39 -9.14
N HIS A 358 51.44 9.83 -8.10
CA HIS A 358 52.15 8.95 -7.15
C HIS A 358 52.36 7.52 -7.69
N GLN A 359 51.55 7.09 -8.66
CA GLN A 359 51.63 5.74 -9.24
C GLN A 359 52.79 5.59 -10.22
N GLN A 360 53.31 6.71 -10.76
CA GLN A 360 54.56 6.74 -11.51
C GLN A 360 55.78 6.56 -10.59
N VAL A 361 55.73 7.03 -9.33
CA VAL A 361 56.86 6.98 -8.39
C VAL A 361 57.02 5.57 -7.80
N GLY A 362 55.93 4.86 -7.51
CA GLY A 362 55.98 3.49 -7.00
C GLY A 362 56.59 2.48 -8.00
N TYR A 363 56.23 2.60 -9.28
CA TYR A 363 56.80 1.75 -10.35
C TYR A 363 58.28 2.03 -10.62
N THR A 364 58.73 3.28 -10.45
CA THR A 364 60.17 3.60 -10.56
C THR A 364 60.99 3.08 -9.39
N VAL A 365 60.39 2.93 -8.20
CA VAL A 365 61.08 2.41 -7.00
C VAL A 365 61.13 0.87 -7.01
N GLU A 366 60.08 0.18 -7.47
CA GLU A 366 60.13 -1.30 -7.61
C GLU A 366 61.15 -1.75 -8.66
N MET A 367 61.28 -1.06 -9.80
CA MET A 367 62.33 -1.36 -10.79
C MET A 367 63.74 -1.01 -10.32
N SER A 368 63.90 -0.14 -9.31
CA SER A 368 65.22 0.15 -8.72
C SER A 368 65.60 -0.82 -7.60
N GLY A 369 64.66 -1.60 -7.07
CA GLY A 369 64.87 -2.48 -5.92
C GLY A 369 65.14 -3.95 -6.26
N GLU A 370 64.80 -4.41 -7.47
CA GLU A 370 65.03 -5.81 -7.88
C GLU A 370 66.39 -6.06 -8.57
N ASP A 371 67.10 -5.01 -9.01
CA ASP A 371 68.37 -5.14 -9.76
C ASP A 371 69.64 -5.21 -8.87
N GLU A 372 69.55 -5.02 -7.54
CA GLU A 372 70.74 -5.01 -6.66
C GLU A 372 71.12 -6.38 -6.04
N ILE A 373 70.40 -7.48 -6.33
CA ILE A 373 70.74 -8.80 -5.77
C ILE A 373 70.80 -9.88 -6.85
N ARG A 374 71.84 -9.87 -7.71
CA ARG A 374 72.49 -11.11 -8.18
C ARG A 374 73.78 -10.90 -8.98
N SER A 375 74.79 -11.65 -8.54
CA SER A 375 75.97 -12.17 -9.24
C SER A 375 77.25 -11.31 -9.28
N TYR A 376 78.17 -11.72 -8.42
CA TYR A 376 79.61 -11.56 -8.50
C TYR A 376 80.15 -12.81 -9.22
N ASP A 377 80.62 -12.72 -10.47
CA ASP A 377 81.81 -13.44 -10.97
C ASP A 377 82.22 -12.99 -12.40
N ASP A 378 83.42 -13.38 -12.77
CA ASP A 378 84.47 -12.77 -13.59
C ASP A 378 84.32 -12.60 -15.13
N THR A 379 85.20 -11.74 -15.66
CA THR A 379 85.82 -11.63 -17.01
C THR A 379 85.15 -10.92 -18.22
N ARG A 380 85.72 -9.72 -18.49
CA ARG A 380 86.41 -9.26 -19.74
C ARG A 380 85.60 -8.76 -20.97
N GLU A 381 85.78 -7.44 -21.20
CA GLU A 381 85.79 -6.65 -22.45
C GLU A 381 84.66 -6.82 -23.49
N GLU A 382 83.70 -5.88 -23.47
CA GLU A 382 83.31 -5.15 -24.70
C GLU A 382 82.60 -3.82 -24.35
N ARG A 383 83.07 -2.74 -24.99
CA ARG A 383 82.52 -1.39 -24.86
C ARG A 383 81.31 -1.26 -25.80
N GLY A 384 80.10 -1.18 -25.27
CA GLY A 384 78.89 -0.99 -26.08
C GLY A 384 77.62 -0.65 -25.31
N MET A 385 77.18 0.61 -25.44
CA MET A 385 75.83 1.17 -25.24
C MET A 385 75.12 1.03 -23.88
N LEU A 386 74.83 2.21 -23.31
CA LEU A 386 73.86 2.50 -22.26
C LEU A 386 72.59 1.62 -22.34
N PRO A 387 72.07 1.09 -21.22
CA PRO A 387 70.76 0.45 -21.24
C PRO A 387 69.69 1.51 -21.49
N THR A 388 68.99 1.37 -22.60
CA THR A 388 67.76 2.10 -22.92
C THR A 388 66.77 1.94 -21.77
N ASN A 389 66.54 3.04 -21.06
CA ASN A 389 65.41 3.28 -20.16
C ASN A 389 64.13 2.63 -20.72
N GLN A 390 63.66 1.53 -20.12
CA GLN A 390 62.34 1.01 -20.46
C GLN A 390 61.29 1.97 -19.87
N PRO A 391 60.45 2.61 -20.70
CA PRO A 391 59.42 3.49 -20.18
C PRO A 391 58.33 2.63 -19.51
N GLY A 392 58.19 2.74 -18.18
CA GLY A 392 57.08 2.15 -17.44
C GLY A 392 55.74 2.45 -18.12
N LYS A 393 54.90 1.43 -18.28
CA LYS A 393 53.69 1.40 -19.15
C LYS A 393 52.86 2.69 -19.08
N PRO A 394 53.02 3.64 -20.02
CA PRO A 394 52.39 4.96 -19.92
C PRO A 394 50.87 4.93 -20.13
N TRP A 395 50.34 3.87 -20.75
CA TRP A 395 48.89 3.67 -20.93
C TRP A 395 48.15 3.24 -19.67
N ALA A 396 48.80 2.55 -18.73
CA ALA A 396 48.17 2.18 -17.46
C ALA A 396 47.85 3.41 -16.61
N ALA A 397 48.73 4.41 -16.63
CA ALA A 397 48.50 5.71 -15.98
C ALA A 397 47.34 6.48 -16.61
N ILE A 398 47.18 6.44 -17.94
CA ILE A 398 46.07 7.07 -18.65
C ILE A 398 44.74 6.36 -18.32
N ALA A 399 44.74 5.04 -18.29
CA ALA A 399 43.56 4.26 -17.90
C ALA A 399 43.13 4.60 -16.46
N ALA A 400 44.08 4.71 -15.52
CA ALA A 400 43.81 5.14 -14.16
C ALA A 400 43.28 6.58 -14.09
N ALA A 401 43.82 7.50 -14.90
CA ALA A 401 43.31 8.88 -14.98
C ALA A 401 41.86 8.93 -15.47
N LEU A 402 41.51 8.10 -16.45
CA LEU A 402 40.15 7.99 -16.98
C LEU A 402 39.19 7.43 -15.93
N ASP A 403 39.59 6.37 -15.21
CA ASP A 403 38.79 5.81 -14.12
C ASP A 403 38.56 6.85 -13.00
N ARG A 404 39.57 7.63 -12.63
CA ARG A 404 39.44 8.71 -11.63
C ARG A 404 38.49 9.81 -12.09
N PHE A 405 38.55 10.19 -13.37
CA PHE A 405 37.60 11.16 -13.93
C PHE A 405 36.17 10.61 -13.90
N LEU A 406 35.97 9.35 -14.31
CA LEU A 406 34.67 8.70 -14.27
C LEU A 406 34.14 8.57 -12.84
N PHE A 407 34.99 8.34 -11.85
CA PHE A 407 34.60 8.35 -10.44
C PHE A 407 33.95 9.68 -10.05
N PHE A 408 34.61 10.81 -10.29
CA PHE A 408 34.05 12.13 -9.95
C PHE A 408 32.76 12.43 -10.74
N PHE A 409 32.71 12.03 -12.01
CA PHE A 409 31.50 12.16 -12.83
C PHE A 409 30.34 11.35 -12.24
N TYR A 410 30.56 10.08 -11.88
CA TYR A 410 29.53 9.21 -11.30
C TYR A 410 29.10 9.71 -9.91
N VAL A 411 30.03 10.20 -9.08
CA VAL A 411 29.68 10.82 -7.80
C VAL A 411 28.74 12.00 -8.01
N LEU A 412 29.04 12.88 -8.97
CA LEU A 412 28.18 14.03 -9.29
C LEU A 412 26.81 13.58 -9.81
N VAL A 413 26.75 12.58 -10.71
CA VAL A 413 25.49 12.05 -11.22
C VAL A 413 24.66 11.41 -10.11
N PHE A 414 25.25 10.56 -9.26
CA PHE A 414 24.54 9.95 -8.13
C PHE A 414 24.07 11.00 -7.12
N PHE A 415 24.84 12.06 -6.89
CA PHE A 415 24.43 13.18 -6.05
C PHE A 415 23.22 13.91 -6.64
N CYS A 416 23.23 14.22 -7.93
CA CYS A 416 22.08 14.81 -8.62
C CYS A 416 20.84 13.91 -8.58
N LEU A 417 21.01 12.60 -8.77
CA LEU A 417 19.92 11.62 -8.67
C LEU A 417 19.37 11.54 -7.24
N ALA A 418 20.24 11.55 -6.22
CA ALA A 418 19.85 11.53 -4.81
C ALA A 418 19.05 12.78 -4.43
N LEU A 419 19.48 13.98 -4.87
CA LEU A 419 18.73 15.22 -4.68
C LEU A 419 17.34 15.13 -5.32
N ARG A 420 17.26 14.67 -6.57
CA ARG A 420 15.98 14.49 -7.26
C ARG A 420 15.05 13.49 -6.57
N SER A 421 15.58 12.50 -5.86
CA SER A 421 14.77 11.51 -5.12
C SER A 421 14.41 11.95 -3.69
N ALA A 422 15.08 12.98 -3.16
CA ALA A 422 14.85 13.51 -1.81
C ALA A 422 13.83 14.65 -1.77
N PHE A 423 13.61 15.31 -2.92
CA PHE A 423 12.53 16.27 -3.18
C PHE A 423 11.45 15.63 -4.04
#